data_AF-K5DEI0-F1
#
_entry.id   AF-K5DEI0-F1
#
_cell.length_a   1.000
_cell.length_b   1.000
_cell.length_c   1.000
_cell.angle_alpha   90.00
_cell.angle_beta   90.00
_cell.angle_gamma   90.00
#
_symmetry.space_group_name_H-M   'P 1'
#
loop_
_entity.id
_entity.type
_entity.pdbx_description
1 polymer ?
#
loop_
_entity_poly.entity_id
_entity_poly.type
_entity_poly.pdbx_seq_one_letter_code
_entity_poly.pdbx_strand_id
1 'polypeptide(L)'
;MSFPTTSNRVSMPKLTVENVGTFDVPAGKRLVKALVEEAGTDQLHACGGVSRCTTCRVEFVEGEPEQITAAEKETLRVREVTEPGVRLSCQINCDHDMTVRVISRLEGSGRKDQGGAVADEIQPAPEWTTK
;
A
#
# COMPACT_ATOMS: atom_id res chain seq x y z
N MET A 1 -10.73 -32.57 -16.14
CA MET A 1 -9.69 -31.85 -16.88
C MET A 1 -8.97 -30.99 -15.86
N SER A 2 -7.77 -31.40 -15.46
CA SER A 2 -7.07 -30.88 -14.28
C SER A 2 -5.76 -30.23 -14.68
N PHE A 3 -5.56 -29.00 -14.19
CA PHE A 3 -4.33 -28.21 -14.04
C PHE A 3 -3.71 -27.61 -15.33
N PRO A 4 -3.09 -26.40 -15.25
CA PRO A 4 -1.99 -26.12 -14.33
C PRO A 4 -2.41 -25.33 -13.09
N THR A 5 -2.07 -25.85 -11.91
CA THR A 5 -1.86 -25.03 -10.71
C THR A 5 -0.72 -24.11 -11.10
N THR A 6 -1.01 -22.84 -11.33
CA THR A 6 0.02 -21.83 -11.53
C THR A 6 0.95 -21.96 -10.34
N SER A 7 2.17 -22.45 -10.60
CA SER A 7 3.28 -22.41 -9.68
C SER A 7 3.55 -20.92 -9.43
N ASN A 8 2.78 -20.34 -8.52
CA ASN A 8 3.05 -19.03 -7.97
C ASN A 8 4.28 -19.28 -7.12
N ARG A 9 5.46 -19.08 -7.69
CA ARG A 9 6.67 -18.90 -6.91
C ARG A 9 6.31 -17.80 -5.93
N VAL A 10 6.06 -18.19 -4.68
CA VAL A 10 5.76 -17.28 -3.59
C VAL A 10 7.08 -16.55 -3.32
N SER A 11 7.38 -15.56 -4.16
CA SER A 11 8.30 -14.50 -3.80
C SER A 11 7.67 -13.91 -2.54
N MET A 12 8.33 -14.04 -1.40
CA MET A 12 7.93 -13.36 -0.17
C MET A 12 8.79 -12.11 -0.12
N PRO A 13 8.37 -11.00 -0.74
CA PRO A 13 9.06 -9.75 -0.58
C PRO A 13 9.13 -9.38 0.90
N LYS A 14 10.25 -8.79 1.27
CA LYS A 14 10.48 -8.25 2.60
C LYS A 14 9.97 -6.83 2.64
N LEU A 15 8.92 -6.62 3.43
CA LEU A 15 8.40 -5.31 3.75
C LEU A 15 9.06 -4.83 5.04
N THR A 16 9.99 -3.88 4.92
CA THR A 16 10.56 -3.21 6.09
C THR A 16 9.74 -1.99 6.42
N VAL A 17 9.16 -1.95 7.61
CA VAL A 17 8.38 -0.83 8.10
C VAL A 17 9.17 -0.08 9.17
N GLU A 18 9.48 1.17 8.87
CA GLU A 18 10.22 2.02 9.78
C GLU A 18 9.47 2.20 11.11
N ASN A 19 10.18 2.07 12.23
CA ASN A 19 9.64 2.08 13.60
C ASN A 19 8.80 0.85 13.99
N VAL A 20 8.78 -0.22 13.18
CA VAL A 20 8.06 -1.46 13.49
C VAL A 20 8.95 -2.68 13.32
N GLY A 21 9.59 -2.85 12.16
CA GLY A 21 10.44 -4.01 11.85
C GLY A 21 10.29 -4.48 10.41
N THR A 22 10.90 -5.62 10.10
CA THR A 22 10.80 -6.26 8.78
C THR A 22 9.86 -7.47 8.83
N PHE A 23 8.97 -7.57 7.84
CA PHE A 23 7.95 -8.60 7.73
C PHE A 23 7.99 -9.23 6.35
N ASP A 24 7.83 -10.55 6.28
CA ASP A 24 7.69 -11.28 5.03
C ASP A 24 6.24 -11.21 4.56
N VAL A 25 6.00 -10.67 3.37
CA VAL A 25 4.64 -10.45 2.86
C VAL A 25 4.47 -11.21 1.55
N PRO A 26 3.29 -11.81 1.27
CA PRO A 26 3.11 -12.56 0.03
C PRO A 26 3.10 -11.64 -1.18
N ALA A 27 3.84 -12.01 -2.23
CA ALA A 27 3.92 -11.21 -3.45
C ALA A 27 2.54 -10.96 -4.08
N GLY A 28 2.31 -9.73 -4.52
CA GLY A 28 1.05 -9.29 -5.12
C GLY A 28 0.00 -8.85 -4.10
N LYS A 29 0.20 -9.05 -2.79
CA LYS A 29 -0.69 -8.51 -1.76
C LYS A 29 -0.60 -6.98 -1.74
N ARG A 30 -1.71 -6.32 -1.42
CA ARG A 30 -1.75 -4.85 -1.31
C ARG A 30 -0.92 -4.38 -0.13
N LEU A 31 -0.12 -3.34 -0.34
CA LEU A 31 0.77 -2.79 0.69
C LEU A 31 -0.01 -2.36 1.94
N VAL A 32 -1.17 -1.73 1.79
CA VAL A 32 -2.03 -1.37 2.95
C VAL A 32 -2.46 -2.59 3.78
N LYS A 33 -2.76 -3.73 3.14
CA LYS A 33 -3.13 -4.96 3.86
C LYS A 33 -1.92 -5.56 4.53
N ALA A 34 -0.78 -5.59 3.84
CA ALA A 34 0.48 -6.05 4.40
C ALA A 34 0.87 -5.23 5.64
N LEU A 35 0.68 -3.91 5.60
CA LEU A 35 0.95 -3.01 6.72
C LEU A 35 0.03 -3.25 7.92
N VAL A 36 -1.25 -3.54 7.71
CA VAL A 36 -2.22 -3.75 8.79
C VAL A 36 -2.16 -5.18 9.34
N GLU A 37 -2.13 -6.18 8.45
CA GLU A 37 -2.22 -7.60 8.82
C GLU A 37 -0.87 -8.19 9.24
N GLU A 38 0.21 -7.89 8.52
CA GLU A 38 1.55 -8.49 8.77
C GLU A 38 2.35 -7.61 9.73
N ALA A 39 2.48 -6.32 9.41
CA ALA A 39 3.23 -5.38 10.24
C ALA A 39 2.44 -4.89 11.46
N GLY A 40 1.13 -5.19 11.55
CA GLY A 40 0.30 -4.80 12.69
C GLY A 40 0.21 -3.28 12.89
N THR A 41 0.38 -2.49 11.82
CA THR A 41 0.37 -1.04 11.90
C THR A 41 -1.04 -0.48 11.87
N ASP A 42 -1.23 0.66 12.53
CA ASP A 42 -2.49 1.40 12.51
C ASP A 42 -2.64 2.29 11.26
N GLN A 43 -2.27 1.79 10.08
CA GLN A 43 -2.38 2.55 8.84
C GLN A 43 -3.86 2.87 8.52
N LEU A 44 -4.16 4.15 8.35
CA LEU A 44 -5.51 4.59 8.01
C LEU A 44 -5.91 4.26 6.57
N HIS A 45 -7.10 3.72 6.39
CA HIS A 45 -7.67 3.35 5.10
C HIS A 45 -9.17 3.72 5.04
N ALA A 46 -9.51 4.94 5.42
CA ALA A 46 -10.90 5.41 5.54
C ALA A 46 -11.76 5.25 4.27
N CYS A 47 -11.16 5.27 3.09
CA CYS A 47 -11.86 5.05 1.83
C CYS A 47 -11.98 3.57 1.43
N GLY A 48 -11.51 2.61 2.23
CA GLY A 48 -11.50 1.18 1.85
C GLY A 48 -10.53 0.87 0.71
N GLY A 49 -9.55 1.75 0.46
CA GLY A 49 -8.53 1.55 -0.56
C GLY A 49 -8.94 1.89 -1.99
N VAL A 50 -9.97 2.72 -2.21
CA VAL A 50 -10.40 3.15 -3.57
C VAL A 50 -9.72 4.41 -4.10
N SER A 51 -8.55 4.76 -3.56
CA SER A 51 -7.82 6.01 -3.88
C SER A 51 -8.67 7.29 -3.81
N ARG A 52 -9.70 7.33 -2.95
CA ARG A 52 -10.50 8.56 -2.70
C ARG A 52 -9.99 9.38 -1.51
N CYS A 53 -9.11 8.79 -0.73
CA CYS A 53 -8.56 9.36 0.49
C CYS A 53 -7.04 9.36 0.44
N THR A 54 -6.42 10.24 1.24
CA THR A 54 -4.95 10.33 1.41
C THR A 54 -4.50 9.88 2.80
N THR A 55 -5.29 9.06 3.47
CA THR A 55 -4.94 8.61 4.83
C THR A 55 -4.10 7.34 4.80
N CYS A 56 -4.00 6.67 3.65
CA CYS A 56 -3.13 5.51 3.42
C CYS A 56 -1.72 5.93 2.97
N ARG A 57 -1.32 7.18 3.24
CA ARG A 57 -0.01 7.71 2.87
C ARG A 57 1.10 7.00 3.63
N VAL A 58 2.12 6.62 2.88
CA VAL A 58 3.38 6.05 3.33
C VAL A 58 4.52 6.75 2.61
N GLU A 59 5.64 6.89 3.27
CA GLU A 59 6.88 7.41 2.69
C GLU A 59 7.77 6.22 2.34
N PHE A 60 8.22 6.12 1.09
CA PHE A 60 9.17 5.12 0.67
C PHE A 60 10.59 5.56 1.03
N VAL A 61 11.31 4.69 1.73
CA VAL A 61 12.71 4.87 2.10
C VAL A 61 13.60 4.18 1.06
N GLU A 62 13.27 2.94 0.69
CA GLU A 62 13.97 2.14 -0.32
C GLU A 62 12.99 1.22 -1.07
N GLY A 63 13.33 0.82 -2.30
CA GLY A 63 12.45 -0.04 -3.11
C GLY A 63 11.15 0.66 -3.51
N GLU A 64 11.21 1.94 -3.88
CA GLU A 64 10.03 2.63 -4.42
C GLU A 64 9.68 2.09 -5.81
N PRO A 65 8.43 1.64 -6.05
CA PRO A 65 8.00 1.25 -7.38
C PRO A 65 7.96 2.46 -8.32
N GLU A 66 8.56 2.29 -9.51
CA GLU A 66 8.45 3.27 -10.60
C GLU A 66 7.02 3.38 -11.15
N GLN A 67 6.23 2.32 -10.97
CA GLN A 67 4.83 2.29 -11.35
C GLN A 67 3.97 3.02 -10.31
N ILE A 68 3.08 3.88 -10.80
CA ILE A 68 2.08 4.61 -10.03
C ILE A 68 0.73 4.45 -10.72
N THR A 69 -0.36 4.31 -9.96
CA THR A 69 -1.68 4.26 -10.62
C THR A 69 -2.14 5.67 -10.99
N ALA A 70 -2.87 5.82 -12.08
CA ALA A 70 -3.45 7.11 -12.50
C ALA A 70 -4.34 7.69 -11.38
N ALA A 71 -5.08 6.81 -10.68
CA ALA A 71 -5.87 7.19 -9.52
C ALA A 71 -5.02 7.75 -8.37
N GLU A 72 -3.89 7.11 -8.06
CA GLU A 72 -2.94 7.60 -7.06
C GLU A 72 -2.36 8.97 -7.47
N LYS A 73 -1.88 9.09 -8.71
CA LYS A 73 -1.29 10.33 -9.25
C LYS A 73 -2.29 11.49 -9.20
N GLU A 74 -3.55 11.25 -9.58
CA GLU A 74 -4.61 12.24 -9.49
C GLU A 74 -4.89 12.64 -8.03
N THR A 75 -4.96 11.66 -7.13
CA THR A 75 -5.25 11.90 -5.72
C THR A 75 -4.16 12.71 -5.05
N LEU A 76 -2.89 12.38 -5.31
CA LEU A 76 -1.73 13.13 -4.82
C LEU A 76 -1.74 14.56 -5.36
N ARG A 77 -2.05 14.74 -6.66
CA ARG A 77 -2.17 16.06 -7.29
C ARG A 77 -3.29 16.90 -6.67
N VAL A 78 -4.50 16.33 -6.53
CA VAL A 78 -5.67 17.01 -5.96
C VAL A 78 -5.46 17.40 -4.50
N ARG A 79 -4.64 16.62 -3.77
CA ARG A 79 -4.36 16.82 -2.34
C ARG A 79 -3.07 17.56 -2.09
N GLU A 80 -2.41 18.04 -3.15
CA GLU A 80 -1.20 18.84 -3.12
C GLU A 80 -0.06 18.17 -2.33
N VAL A 81 -0.03 16.83 -2.37
CA VAL A 81 1.04 16.04 -1.74
C VAL A 81 2.26 16.11 -2.65
N THR A 82 3.21 16.95 -2.27
CA THR A 82 4.45 17.21 -3.02
C THR A 82 5.69 16.63 -2.33
N GLU A 83 5.48 15.91 -1.24
CA GLU A 83 6.53 15.26 -0.46
C GLU A 83 7.18 14.14 -1.29
N PRO A 84 8.51 14.17 -1.50
CA PRO A 84 9.20 13.16 -2.29
C PRO A 84 9.13 11.80 -1.59
N GLY A 85 8.84 10.75 -2.35
CA GLY A 85 8.71 9.38 -1.82
C GLY A 85 7.37 9.10 -1.11
N VAL A 86 6.47 10.09 -0.98
CA VAL A 86 5.14 9.84 -0.41
C VAL A 86 4.20 9.25 -1.45
N ARG A 87 3.67 8.07 -1.11
CA ARG A 87 2.83 7.26 -1.98
C ARG A 87 1.62 6.71 -1.21
N LEU A 88 0.61 6.24 -1.93
CA LEU A 88 -0.61 5.65 -1.36
C LEU A 88 -0.48 4.13 -1.29
N SER A 89 -0.28 3.60 -0.09
CA SER A 89 -0.15 2.16 0.15
C SER A 89 -1.35 1.33 -0.32
N CYS A 90 -2.52 1.93 -0.52
CA CYS A 90 -3.66 1.20 -1.05
C CYS A 90 -3.55 0.89 -2.56
N GLN A 91 -2.78 1.66 -3.32
CA GLN A 91 -2.63 1.50 -4.77
C GLN A 91 -1.32 0.81 -5.17
N ILE A 92 -0.67 0.14 -4.21
CA ILE A 92 0.62 -0.49 -4.40
C ILE A 92 0.52 -1.97 -4.05
N ASN A 93 1.12 -2.81 -4.89
CA ASN A 93 1.31 -4.23 -4.62
C ASN A 93 2.72 -4.43 -4.07
N CYS A 94 2.85 -5.35 -3.11
CA CYS A 94 4.15 -5.82 -2.66
C CYS A 94 4.64 -6.87 -3.64
N ASP A 95 5.34 -6.51 -4.72
CA ASP A 95 5.94 -7.47 -5.66
C ASP A 95 7.46 -7.65 -5.48
N HIS A 96 8.10 -6.73 -4.74
CA HIS A 96 9.53 -6.71 -4.44
C HIS A 96 9.81 -6.24 -3.02
N ASP A 97 11.04 -6.43 -2.55
CA ASP A 97 11.50 -5.97 -1.25
C ASP A 97 11.45 -4.44 -1.20
N MET A 98 10.79 -3.89 -0.18
CA MET A 98 10.61 -2.44 -0.05
C MET A 98 10.65 -2.01 1.40
N THR A 99 11.19 -0.81 1.62
CA THR A 99 11.28 -0.16 2.92
C THR A 99 10.38 1.07 2.91
N VAL A 100 9.38 1.08 3.78
CA VAL A 100 8.39 2.15 3.88
C VAL A 100 8.24 2.65 5.31
N ARG A 101 7.84 3.91 5.44
CA ARG A 101 7.53 4.56 6.71
C ARG A 101 6.07 4.97 6.71
N VAL A 102 5.36 4.51 7.73
CA VAL A 102 3.95 4.87 7.93
C VAL A 102 3.85 6.27 8.53
N ILE A 103 3.56 7.27 7.69
CA ILE A 103 3.39 8.66 8.13
C ILE A 103 1.95 8.99 8.55
N SER A 104 0.98 8.15 8.18
CA SER A 104 -0.45 8.42 8.41
C SER A 104 -1.10 7.31 9.26
N ARG A 105 -0.91 7.42 10.58
CA ARG A 105 -1.43 6.48 11.60
C ARG A 105 -2.81 6.87 12.13
N LEU A 106 -3.56 5.90 12.64
CA LEU A 106 -4.80 6.12 13.38
C LEU A 106 -4.52 6.91 14.66
N GLU A 107 -3.44 6.54 15.36
CA GLU A 107 -2.96 7.26 16.53
C GLU A 107 -2.68 8.73 16.15
N GLY A 108 -3.36 9.65 16.84
CA GLY A 108 -3.28 11.10 16.57
C GLY A 108 -4.24 11.63 15.49
N SER A 109 -4.92 10.77 14.72
CA SER A 109 -5.85 11.20 13.67
C SER A 109 -7.23 11.63 14.18
N GLY A 110 -7.58 11.31 15.43
CA GLY A 110 -8.88 11.59 16.03
C GLY A 110 -10.04 10.78 15.43
N ARG A 111 -9.77 9.78 14.58
CA ARG A 111 -10.79 8.89 14.02
C ARG A 111 -11.14 7.76 14.98
N LYS A 112 -12.39 7.30 14.91
CA LYS A 112 -12.87 6.16 15.70
C LYS A 112 -12.29 4.83 15.23
N ASP A 113 -12.02 4.70 13.93
CA ASP A 113 -11.64 3.44 13.30
C ASP A 113 -10.60 3.67 12.18
N GLN A 114 -9.81 2.64 11.86
CA GLN A 114 -8.77 2.69 10.82
C GLN A 114 -9.37 2.89 9.41
N GLY A 115 -10.54 2.32 9.14
CA GLY A 115 -11.24 2.43 7.87
C GLY A 115 -12.17 1.24 7.59
N GLY A 116 -12.82 1.25 6.43
CA GLY A 116 -13.64 0.14 5.97
C GLY A 116 -12.81 -0.99 5.34
N ALA A 117 -13.42 -2.16 5.16
CA ALA A 117 -12.75 -3.32 4.57
C ALA A 117 -12.08 -2.99 3.23
N VAL A 118 -10.79 -3.34 3.12
CA VAL A 118 -10.01 -3.15 1.90
C VAL A 118 -10.07 -4.44 1.08
N ALA A 119 -10.50 -4.34 -0.18
CA ALA A 119 -10.54 -5.47 -1.09
C ALA A 119 -9.12 -6.03 -1.35
N ASP A 120 -9.00 -7.33 -1.62
CA ASP A 120 -7.73 -7.97 -1.96
C ASP A 120 -7.11 -7.40 -3.25
N GLU A 121 -7.95 -7.06 -4.21
CA GLU A 121 -7.54 -6.44 -5.48
C GLU A 121 -7.58 -4.92 -5.38
N ILE A 122 -6.70 -4.24 -6.12
CA ILE A 122 -6.74 -2.79 -6.24
C ILE A 122 -8.02 -2.40 -6.97
N GLN A 123 -8.84 -1.58 -6.32
CA GLN A 123 -10.05 -1.00 -6.89
C GLN A 123 -9.95 0.53 -6.81
N PRO A 124 -10.53 1.29 -7.77
CA PRO A 124 -10.96 0.83 -9.11
C PRO A 124 -9.79 0.21 -9.90
N ALA A 125 -10.09 -0.43 -11.05
CA ALA A 125 -9.07 -1.11 -11.86
C ALA A 125 -7.82 -0.21 -12.03
N PRO A 126 -6.63 -0.67 -11.58
CA PRO A 126 -5.45 0.18 -11.56
C PRO A 126 -4.98 0.43 -12.99
N GLU A 127 -5.11 1.68 -13.44
CA GLU A 127 -4.42 2.16 -14.64
C GLU A 127 -2.98 2.50 -14.24
N TRP A 128 -2.06 1.57 -14.48
CA TRP A 128 -0.65 1.76 -14.19
C TRP A 128 -0.04 2.78 -15.16
N THR A 129 0.67 3.76 -14.61
CA THR A 129 1.48 4.73 -15.34
C THR A 129 2.86 4.80 -14.69
N THR A 130 3.81 5.43 -15.37
CA THR A 130 5.15 5.68 -14.81
C THR A 130 5.17 7.04 -14.11
N LYS A 131 5.90 7.10 -13.00
CA LYS A 131 6.17 8.30 -12.19
C LYS A 131 6.45 9.53 -13.06
#